data_AF-A0A7G5LMB1-F1
#
_entry.id   AF-A0A7G5LMB1-F1
#
_cell.length_a   1.000
_cell.length_b   1.000
_cell.length_c   1.000
_cell.angle_alpha   90.00
_cell.angle_beta   90.00
_cell.angle_gamma   90.00
#
_symmetry.space_group_name_H-M   'P 1'
#
loop_
_entity.id
_entity.type
_entity.pdbx_description
1 polymer ?
#
loop_
_entity_poly.entity_id
_entity_poly.type
_entity_poly.pdbx_seq_one_letter_code
_entity_poly.pdbx_strand_id
1 'polypeptide(L)'
;MSKWSVDGQSRRLLAIILLGPIIGGLAMLALNVVVEGLPEIEYLGPIIFMFMVFGFLFGVLPAILAALVYLRLEPRLKSAATRCGAAIGIGFTTSMLGVYLILLSVGGETLFSAPEILRVGLSGALALLFTTSPWRASSPQA
;
A
#
# COMPACT_ATOMS: atom_id res chain seq x y z
N MET A 1 -23.80 -22.11 -11.75
CA MET A 1 -23.17 -20.78 -11.77
C MET A 1 -22.83 -20.37 -10.34
N SER A 2 -21.54 -20.25 -10.04
CA SER A 2 -20.94 -19.89 -8.75
C SER A 2 -21.41 -18.50 -8.28
N LYS A 3 -22.28 -18.44 -7.26
CA LYS A 3 -22.61 -17.19 -6.56
C LYS A 3 -21.76 -16.93 -5.31
N TRP A 4 -20.90 -17.89 -4.91
CA TRP A 4 -20.17 -17.84 -3.64
C TRP A 4 -18.69 -17.46 -3.75
N SER A 5 -18.10 -17.39 -4.96
CA SER A 5 -16.70 -16.93 -5.10
C SER A 5 -16.53 -15.41 -5.18
N VAL A 6 -17.63 -14.65 -5.30
CA VAL A 6 -17.61 -13.19 -5.45
C VAL A 6 -17.36 -12.50 -4.10
N ASP A 7 -17.84 -13.07 -2.99
CA ASP A 7 -17.77 -12.42 -1.67
C ASP A 7 -16.34 -12.34 -1.13
N GLY A 8 -15.54 -13.39 -1.33
CA GLY A 8 -14.15 -13.43 -0.85
C GLY A 8 -13.23 -12.47 -1.61
N GLN A 9 -13.34 -12.41 -2.93
CA GLN A 9 -12.51 -11.51 -3.74
C GLN A 9 -12.89 -10.05 -3.55
N SER A 10 -14.19 -9.75 -3.41
CA SER A 10 -14.68 -8.39 -3.17
C SER A 10 -14.25 -7.86 -1.80
N ARG A 11 -14.30 -8.69 -0.75
CA ARG A 11 -13.79 -8.33 0.59
C ARG A 11 -12.29 -8.05 0.58
N ARG A 12 -11.50 -8.85 -0.14
CA ARG A 12 -10.05 -8.64 -0.25
C ARG A 12 -9.72 -7.38 -1.03
N LEU A 13 -10.43 -7.12 -2.14
CA LEU A 13 -10.31 -5.89 -2.90
C LEU A 13 -10.60 -4.67 -2.02
N LEU A 14 -11.73 -4.67 -1.30
CA LEU A 14 -12.09 -3.61 -0.37
C LEU A 14 -11.08 -3.45 0.75
N ALA A 15 -10.55 -4.55 1.30
CA ALA A 15 -9.52 -4.50 2.34
C ALA A 15 -8.24 -3.81 1.85
N ILE A 16 -7.76 -4.14 0.64
CA ILE A 16 -6.58 -3.49 0.06
C ILE A 16 -6.85 -2.01 -0.21
N ILE A 17 -8.01 -1.66 -0.78
CA ILE A 17 -8.35 -0.27 -1.14
C ILE A 17 -8.56 0.61 0.09
N LEU A 18 -9.22 0.10 1.14
CA LEU A 18 -9.56 0.90 2.33
C LEU A 18 -8.42 0.94 3.34
N LEU A 19 -7.78 -0.22 3.61
CA LEU A 19 -6.73 -0.31 4.63
C LEU A 19 -5.34 -0.02 4.06
N GLY A 20 -5.10 -0.31 2.78
CA GLY A 20 -3.80 -0.11 2.13
C GLY A 20 -3.30 1.33 2.25
N PRO A 21 -4.10 2.35 1.89
CA PRO A 21 -3.70 3.75 2.01
C PRO A 21 -3.39 4.18 3.45
N ILE A 22 -4.15 3.68 4.43
CA ILE A 22 -3.94 3.96 5.86
C ILE A 22 -2.64 3.34 6.33
N ILE A 23 -2.43 2.06 6.05
CA ILE A 23 -1.20 1.33 6.42
C ILE A 23 0.01 1.96 5.71
N GLY A 24 -0.14 2.36 4.45
CA GLY A 24 0.90 3.06 3.69
C GLY A 24 1.26 4.41 4.31
N GLY A 25 0.28 5.21 4.71
CA GLY A 25 0.51 6.47 5.42
C GLY A 25 1.25 6.27 6.74
N LEU A 26 0.84 5.29 7.54
CA LEU A 26 1.51 4.95 8.80
C LEU A 26 2.91 4.39 8.59
N ALA A 27 3.12 3.57 7.57
CA ALA A 27 4.43 3.04 7.20
C ALA A 27 5.36 4.17 6.75
N MET A 28 4.84 5.14 5.98
CA MET A 28 5.60 6.33 5.57
C MET A 28 6.00 7.17 6.80
N LEU A 29 5.08 7.40 7.74
CA LEU A 29 5.40 8.07 9.00
C LEU A 29 6.48 7.33 9.78
N ALA A 30 6.37 6.01 9.93
CA ALA A 30 7.37 5.20 10.62
C ALA A 30 8.75 5.29 9.95
N LEU A 31 8.80 5.24 8.61
CA LEU A 31 10.04 5.41 7.85
C LEU A 31 10.64 6.81 8.03
N ASN A 32 9.81 7.85 8.05
CA ASN A 32 10.28 9.22 8.32
C ASN A 32 10.84 9.33 9.75
N VAL A 33 10.16 8.75 10.75
CA VAL A 33 10.65 8.75 12.14
C VAL A 33 11.98 8.01 12.27
N VAL A 34 12.19 6.91 11.54
CA VAL A 34 13.46 6.18 11.55
C VAL A 34 14.61 7.00 10.97
N VAL A 35 14.35 7.84 9.97
CA VAL A 35 15.42 8.60 9.28
C VAL A 35 15.64 9.98 9.89
N GLU A 36 14.58 10.68 10.29
CA GLU A 36 14.63 12.07 10.75
C GLU A 36 14.47 12.20 12.27
N GLY A 37 14.07 11.12 12.95
CA GLY A 37 13.81 11.11 14.39
C GLY A 37 12.34 11.33 14.74
N LEU A 38 12.05 11.20 16.03
CA LEU A 38 10.71 11.43 16.57
C LEU A 38 10.39 12.94 16.56
N PRO A 39 9.22 13.36 16.05
CA PRO A 39 8.75 14.71 16.25
C PRO A 39 8.45 14.95 17.72
N GLU A 40 8.37 16.23 18.12
CA GLU A 40 7.94 16.57 19.48
C GLU A 40 6.54 15.99 19.76
N ILE A 41 6.34 15.48 20.97
CA ILE A 41 5.15 14.71 21.37
C ILE A 41 3.85 15.50 21.13
N GLU A 42 3.89 16.82 21.31
CA GLU A 42 2.74 17.72 21.09
C GLU A 42 2.22 17.69 19.64
N TYR A 43 3.11 17.47 18.66
CA TYR A 43 2.73 17.42 17.25
C TYR A 43 2.44 16.00 16.74
N LEU A 44 2.68 14.97 17.55
CA LEU A 44 2.57 13.58 17.12
C LEU A 44 1.15 13.22 16.66
N GLY A 45 0.12 13.64 17.40
CA GLY A 45 -1.28 13.40 17.06
C GLY A 45 -1.68 14.01 15.71
N PRO A 46 -1.50 15.34 15.51
CA PRO A 46 -1.73 15.99 14.22
C PRO A 46 -0.96 15.36 13.06
N ILE A 47 0.31 14.99 13.27
CA ILE A 47 1.13 14.35 12.24
C ILE A 47 0.55 12.99 11.84
N ILE A 48 0.20 12.13 12.80
CA ILE A 48 -0.42 10.83 12.51
C ILE A 48 -1.70 11.01 11.68
N PHE A 49 -2.58 11.92 12.10
CA PHE A 49 -3.81 12.21 11.38
C PHE A 49 -3.55 12.70 9.95
N MET A 50 -2.59 13.61 9.80
CA MET A 50 -2.17 14.15 8.50
C MET A 50 -1.68 13.05 7.56
N PHE A 51 -0.81 12.15 8.02
CA PHE A 51 -0.32 11.02 7.23
C PHE A 51 -1.43 10.04 6.86
N MET A 52 -2.42 9.82 7.72
CA MET A 52 -3.59 8.98 7.39
C MET A 52 -4.45 9.63 6.31
N VAL A 53 -4.76 10.92 6.43
CA VAL A 53 -5.60 11.66 5.46
C VAL A 53 -4.92 11.75 4.11
N PHE A 54 -3.66 12.17 4.05
CA PHE A 54 -2.91 12.24 2.79
C PHE A 54 -2.63 10.86 2.21
N GLY A 55 -2.33 9.89 3.08
CA GLY A 55 -2.22 8.49 2.69
C GLY A 55 -3.49 8.03 1.97
N PHE A 56 -4.67 8.35 2.48
CA PHE A 56 -5.94 8.02 1.84
C PHE A 56 -6.17 8.81 0.54
N LEU A 57 -6.07 10.14 0.56
CA LEU A 57 -6.34 10.99 -0.60
C LEU A 57 -5.47 10.63 -1.81
N PHE A 58 -4.19 10.34 -1.58
CA PHE A 58 -3.24 10.06 -2.66
C PHE A 58 -2.97 8.56 -2.87
N GLY A 59 -3.22 7.72 -1.87
CA GLY A 59 -2.92 6.29 -1.91
C GLY A 59 -4.05 5.41 -2.42
N VAL A 60 -5.30 5.89 -2.49
CA VAL A 60 -6.44 5.08 -2.97
C VAL A 60 -6.25 4.61 -4.41
N LEU A 61 -5.88 5.50 -5.33
CA LEU A 61 -5.70 5.13 -6.73
C LEU A 61 -4.54 4.11 -6.92
N PRO A 62 -3.34 4.32 -6.34
CA PRO A 62 -2.30 3.29 -6.28
C PRO A 62 -2.79 1.97 -5.67
N ALA A 63 -3.56 2.01 -4.59
CA ALA A 63 -4.07 0.81 -3.92
C ALA A 63 -5.07 0.03 -4.80
N ILE A 64 -5.92 0.73 -5.57
CA ILE A 64 -6.81 0.09 -6.56
C ILE A 64 -5.98 -0.64 -7.62
N LEU A 65 -4.99 0.03 -8.21
CA LEU A 65 -4.11 -0.57 -9.21
C LEU A 65 -3.36 -1.78 -8.64
N ALA A 66 -2.80 -1.64 -7.45
CA ALA A 66 -2.10 -2.70 -6.73
C ALA A 66 -3.00 -3.91 -6.50
N ALA A 67 -4.23 -3.69 -6.04
CA ALA A 67 -5.19 -4.75 -5.81
C ALA A 67 -5.56 -5.49 -7.09
N LEU A 68 -5.84 -4.76 -8.18
CA LEU A 68 -6.20 -5.36 -9.47
C LEU A 68 -5.05 -6.21 -10.03
N VAL A 69 -3.82 -5.70 -9.99
CA VAL A 69 -2.64 -6.42 -10.48
C VAL A 69 -2.34 -7.64 -9.59
N TYR A 70 -2.35 -7.46 -8.27
CA TYR A 70 -2.05 -8.53 -7.32
C TYR A 70 -3.08 -9.65 -7.39
N LEU A 71 -4.38 -9.35 -7.34
CA LEU A 71 -5.44 -10.37 -7.37
C LEU A 71 -5.48 -11.11 -8.72
N ARG A 72 -5.04 -10.47 -9.81
CA ARG A 72 -4.89 -11.12 -11.12
C ARG A 72 -3.66 -12.04 -11.18
N LEU A 73 -2.57 -11.68 -10.50
CA LEU A 73 -1.32 -12.45 -10.49
C LEU A 73 -1.32 -13.59 -9.47
N GLU A 74 -1.91 -13.37 -8.30
CA GLU A 74 -1.86 -14.27 -7.14
C GLU A 74 -2.21 -15.74 -7.44
N PRO A 75 -3.25 -16.07 -8.25
CA PRO A 75 -3.59 -17.47 -8.55
C PRO A 75 -2.46 -18.25 -9.24
N ARG A 76 -1.51 -17.54 -9.86
CA ARG A 76 -0.35 -18.13 -10.55
C ARG A 76 0.84 -18.35 -9.62
N LEU A 77 0.82 -17.76 -8.43
CA LEU A 77 1.92 -17.79 -7.47
C LEU A 77 1.77 -18.97 -6.52
N LYS A 78 2.68 -19.95 -6.63
CA LYS A 78 2.60 -21.23 -5.90
C LYS A 78 3.14 -21.14 -4.47
N SER A 79 4.22 -20.38 -4.24
CA SER A 79 4.88 -20.33 -2.93
C SER A 79 4.57 -19.05 -2.16
N ALA A 80 4.62 -19.11 -0.83
CA ALA A 80 4.48 -17.93 0.03
C ALA A 80 5.54 -16.86 -0.30
N ALA A 81 6.78 -17.28 -0.53
CA ALA A 81 7.87 -16.38 -0.93
C ALA A 81 7.56 -15.63 -2.24
N THR A 82 7.06 -16.31 -3.27
CA THR A 82 6.70 -15.65 -4.54
C THR A 82 5.53 -14.68 -4.39
N ARG A 83 4.60 -14.94 -3.47
CA ARG A 83 3.50 -14.02 -3.15
C ARG A 83 3.98 -12.79 -2.40
N CYS A 84 4.86 -12.95 -1.42
CA CYS A 84 5.48 -11.83 -0.72
C CYS A 84 6.30 -10.98 -1.70
N GLY A 85 7.13 -11.61 -2.54
CA GLY A 85 7.90 -10.92 -3.56
C GLY A 85 7.02 -10.16 -4.56
N ALA A 86 5.92 -10.76 -5.00
CA ALA A 86 4.94 -10.09 -5.86
C ALA A 86 4.23 -8.93 -5.16
N ALA A 87 3.81 -9.10 -3.89
CA ALA A 87 3.20 -8.02 -3.12
C ALA A 87 4.16 -6.84 -2.94
N ILE A 88 5.42 -7.11 -2.61
CA ILE A 88 6.46 -6.09 -2.47
C ILE A 88 6.66 -5.36 -3.80
N GLY A 89 6.91 -6.11 -4.90
CA GLY A 89 7.17 -5.51 -6.21
C GLY A 89 5.99 -4.70 -6.75
N ILE A 90 4.76 -5.23 -6.63
CA ILE A 90 3.55 -4.53 -7.07
C ILE A 90 3.33 -3.28 -6.22
N GLY A 91 3.31 -3.41 -4.89
CA GLY A 91 3.06 -2.27 -3.99
C GLY A 91 4.09 -1.16 -4.18
N PHE A 92 5.37 -1.52 -4.35
CA PHE A 92 6.45 -0.57 -4.61
C PHE A 92 6.23 0.21 -5.92
N THR A 93 6.03 -0.52 -7.02
CA THR A 93 5.87 0.08 -8.35
C THR A 93 4.61 0.92 -8.46
N THR A 94 3.48 0.47 -7.90
CA THR A 94 2.22 1.23 -7.96
C THR A 94 2.27 2.50 -7.11
N SER A 95 2.94 2.48 -5.96
CA SER A 95 3.09 3.69 -5.14
C SER A 95 4.04 4.71 -5.77
N MET A 96 5.15 4.26 -6.35
CA MET A 96 6.02 5.16 -7.14
C MET A 96 5.28 5.78 -8.32
N LEU A 97 4.46 4.99 -9.02
CA LEU A 97 3.59 5.50 -10.09
C LEU A 97 2.62 6.55 -9.56
N GLY A 98 2.07 6.37 -8.36
CA GLY A 98 1.25 7.37 -7.67
C GLY A 98 1.97 8.70 -7.49
N VAL A 99 3.20 8.68 -6.96
CA VAL A 99 4.04 9.88 -6.81
C VAL A 99 4.31 10.53 -8.15
N TYR A 100 4.64 9.75 -9.17
CA TYR A 100 4.89 10.26 -10.52
C TYR A 100 3.68 10.99 -11.10
N LEU A 101 2.46 10.45 -10.92
CA LEU A 101 1.23 11.10 -11.36
C LEU A 101 0.96 12.41 -10.60
N ILE A 102 1.29 12.47 -9.31
CA ILE A 102 1.20 13.69 -8.51
C ILE A 102 2.20 14.74 -9.03
N LEU A 103 3.45 14.36 -9.27
CA LEU A 103 4.47 15.26 -9.81
C LEU A 103 4.08 15.85 -11.17
N LEU A 104 3.51 15.03 -12.07
CA LEU A 104 2.97 15.50 -13.34
C LEU A 104 1.82 16.51 -13.16
N SER A 105 1.00 16.34 -12.12
CA SER A 105 -0.14 17.20 -11.83
C SER A 105 0.26 18.55 -11.21
N VAL A 106 1.40 18.61 -10.52
CA VAL A 106 1.91 19.82 -9.82
C VAL A 106 2.93 20.60 -10.68
N GLY A 107 3.02 20.30 -11.98
CA GLY A 107 3.84 21.12 -12.90
C GLY A 107 5.30 20.72 -13.00
N GLY A 108 5.68 19.52 -12.54
CA GLY A 108 6.99 18.93 -12.81
C GLY A 108 8.14 19.44 -11.94
N GLU A 109 7.89 20.32 -10.97
CA GLU A 109 8.87 20.58 -9.92
C GLU A 109 9.10 19.30 -9.11
N THR A 110 10.36 18.87 -9.00
CA THR A 110 10.72 17.71 -8.18
C THR A 110 10.56 18.06 -6.71
N LEU A 111 9.32 17.98 -6.21
CA LEU A 111 8.99 18.15 -4.81
C LEU A 111 9.56 17.02 -3.93
N PHE A 112 9.99 15.92 -4.54
CA PHE A 112 10.54 14.75 -3.83
C PHE A 112 11.97 14.46 -4.25
N SER A 113 12.83 14.32 -3.25
CA SER A 113 14.18 13.77 -3.35
C SER A 113 14.15 12.25 -3.57
N ALA A 114 15.25 11.69 -4.10
CA ALA A 114 15.36 10.24 -4.31
C ALA A 114 15.08 9.39 -3.04
N PRO A 115 15.53 9.79 -1.83
CA PRO A 115 15.16 9.10 -0.59
C PRO A 115 13.65 9.09 -0.32
N GLU A 116 12.94 10.17 -0.59
CA GLU A 116 11.49 10.25 -0.36
C GLU A 116 10.73 9.34 -1.32
N ILE A 117 11.12 9.32 -2.59
CA ILE A 117 10.55 8.40 -3.59
C ILE A 117 10.74 6.95 -3.14
N LEU A 118 11.92 6.60 -2.62
CA LEU A 118 12.19 5.26 -2.09
C LEU A 118 11.31 4.93 -0.89
N ARG A 119 11.14 5.87 0.05
CA ARG A 119 10.25 5.70 1.22
C ARG A 119 8.79 5.47 0.78
N VAL A 120 8.31 6.20 -0.23
CA VAL A 120 6.95 6.00 -0.76
C VAL A 120 6.80 4.64 -1.45
N GLY A 121 7.81 4.19 -2.20
CA GLY A 121 7.82 2.84 -2.74
C GLY A 121 7.76 1.78 -1.63
N LEU A 122 8.59 1.91 -0.59
CA LEU A 122 8.62 0.97 0.53
C LEU A 122 7.32 0.95 1.32
N SER A 123 6.71 2.12 1.56
CA SER A 123 5.41 2.19 2.25
C SER A 123 4.30 1.50 1.46
N GLY A 124 4.30 1.62 0.12
CA GLY A 124 3.43 0.88 -0.78
C GLY A 124 3.62 -0.64 -0.70
N ALA A 125 4.87 -1.09 -0.72
CA ALA A 125 5.22 -2.51 -0.58
C ALA A 125 4.71 -3.09 0.74
N LEU A 126 4.94 -2.37 1.85
CA LEU A 126 4.47 -2.78 3.18
C LEU A 126 2.93 -2.80 3.23
N ALA A 127 2.27 -1.76 2.75
CA ALA A 127 0.82 -1.67 2.72
C ALA A 127 0.18 -2.88 2.00
N LEU A 128 0.68 -3.22 0.81
CA LEU A 128 0.14 -4.36 0.07
C LEU A 128 0.47 -5.69 0.75
N LEU A 129 1.69 -5.86 1.28
CA LEU A 129 2.07 -7.06 2.01
C LEU A 129 1.16 -7.30 3.23
N PHE A 130 0.92 -6.27 4.05
CA PHE A 130 0.08 -6.38 5.24
C PHE A 130 -1.40 -6.58 4.93
N THR A 131 -1.93 -5.96 3.87
CA THR A 131 -3.34 -6.13 3.49
C THR A 131 -3.62 -7.46 2.81
N THR A 132 -2.61 -8.11 2.23
CA THR A 132 -2.75 -9.39 1.52
C THR A 132 -2.39 -10.61 2.36
N SER A 133 -1.58 -10.45 3.42
CA SER A 133 -1.11 -11.52 4.31
C SER A 133 -2.21 -12.20 5.18
N PRO A 134 -3.12 -11.49 5.88
CA PRO A 134 -3.99 -12.11 6.88
C PRO A 134 -5.13 -12.98 6.33
N TRP A 135 -5.37 -13.00 5.02
CA TRP A 135 -6.56 -13.63 4.43
C TRP A 135 -6.39 -15.09 4.00
N ARG A 136 -5.29 -15.75 4.40
CA ARG A 136 -5.02 -17.18 4.09
C ARG A 136 -5.09 -18.13 5.27
N ALA A 137 -5.26 -17.65 6.51
CA ALA A 137 -5.25 -18.50 7.70
C ALA A 137 -6.50 -19.40 7.86
N SER A 138 -7.53 -19.30 7.01
CA SER A 138 -8.79 -20.02 7.21
C SER A 138 -9.47 -20.51 5.93
N SER A 139 -8.72 -21.13 5.02
CA SER A 139 -9.33 -22.16 4.17
C SER A 139 -8.76 -23.51 4.61
N PRO A 140 -9.49 -24.28 5.43
CA PRO A 140 -9.24 -25.71 5.50
C PRO A 140 -9.33 -26.20 4.05
N GLN A 141 -8.26 -26.84 3.57
CA GLN A 141 -8.31 -27.57 2.32
C GLN A 141 -9.42 -28.61 2.47
N ALA A 142 -10.50 -28.45 1.70
CA ALA A 142 -11.49 -29.49 1.46
C ALA A 142 -10.91 -30.52 0.49
#